data_AF-H1DK63-F1
#
_entry.id   AF-H1DK63-F1
#
_cell.length_a   1.000
_cell.length_b   1.000
_cell.length_c   1.000
_cell.angle_alpha   90.00
_cell.angle_beta   90.00
_cell.angle_gamma   90.00
#
_symmetry.space_group_name_H-M   'P 1'
#
loop_
_entity.id
_entity.type
_entity.pdbx_description
1 polymer ?
#
loop_
_entity_poly.entity_id
_entity_poly.type
_entity_poly.pdbx_seq_one_letter_code
_entity_poly.pdbx_strand_id
1 'polypeptide(L)'
;MKNNILFSTPDRFSYWYSISNKEYILLPPLARKIIMLLESGIKTEDIWKQKELERETKADILYYLHKIEYLKNQHFWSEEPEIETTFGQLTAEMIQQQLENLKVLTFEVTDKCNLNCKYCTYGQVYQGHDERQGKNLDFSIARNMLNRIGKSKGFFLILHF
;
A
#
# COMPACT_ATOMS: atom_id res chain seq x y z
N MET A 1 -15.30 -1.35 -3.28
CA MET A 1 -14.36 -2.30 -2.64
C MET A 1 -14.61 -2.30 -1.16
N LYS A 2 -14.80 -3.46 -0.53
CA LYS A 2 -14.92 -3.56 0.93
C LYS A 2 -13.65 -2.97 1.57
N ASN A 3 -13.78 -2.17 2.62
CA ASN A 3 -12.64 -1.49 3.24
C ASN A 3 -11.73 -2.45 4.05
N ASN A 4 -12.06 -3.73 4.09
CA ASN A 4 -11.27 -4.70 4.81
C ASN A 4 -10.93 -5.96 4.02
N ILE A 5 -9.74 -6.49 4.33
CA ILE A 5 -9.22 -7.75 3.82
C ILE A 5 -9.00 -8.68 5.02
N LEU A 6 -9.64 -9.84 5.00
CA LEU A 6 -9.38 -10.93 5.94
C LEU A 6 -8.37 -11.88 5.31
N PHE A 7 -7.25 -12.14 5.99
CA PHE A 7 -6.26 -13.11 5.53
C PHE A 7 -5.68 -13.89 6.70
N SER A 8 -4.93 -14.95 6.39
CA SER A 8 -4.33 -15.81 7.41
C SER A 8 -2.93 -16.23 7.00
N THR A 9 -2.05 -16.38 7.98
CA THR A 9 -0.79 -17.07 7.75
C THR A 9 -1.04 -18.57 7.64
N PRO A 10 -0.17 -19.34 6.96
CA PRO A 10 -0.33 -20.78 6.79
C PRO A 10 -0.57 -21.53 8.10
N ASP A 11 0.06 -21.08 9.19
CA ASP A 11 0.21 -21.96 10.34
C ASP A 11 -0.48 -21.51 11.63
N ARG A 12 -1.00 -20.27 11.77
CA ARG A 12 -1.47 -19.86 13.12
C ARG A 12 -2.36 -18.63 13.26
N PHE A 13 -2.15 -17.58 12.48
CA PHE A 13 -2.73 -16.27 12.80
C PHE A 13 -3.65 -15.77 11.70
N SER A 14 -4.75 -15.19 12.15
CA SER A 14 -5.70 -14.52 11.27
C SER A 14 -5.53 -13.03 11.45
N TYR A 15 -5.60 -12.29 10.35
CA TYR A 15 -5.39 -10.86 10.35
C TYR A 15 -6.52 -10.19 9.59
N TRP A 16 -6.80 -9.00 10.07
CA TRP A 16 -7.74 -8.10 9.48
C TRP A 16 -7.01 -6.84 9.06
N TYR A 17 -6.98 -6.54 7.77
CA TYR A 17 -6.35 -5.34 7.24
C TYR A 17 -7.42 -4.31 6.86
N SER A 18 -7.33 -3.12 7.45
CA SER A 18 -8.12 -1.96 7.03
C SER A 18 -7.37 -1.22 5.92
N ILE A 19 -8.01 -1.08 4.76
CA ILE A 19 -7.43 -0.39 3.60
C ILE A 19 -7.32 1.11 3.88
N SER A 20 -8.38 1.73 4.43
CA SER A 20 -8.39 3.15 4.77
C SER A 20 -7.33 3.51 5.81
N ASN A 21 -7.20 2.71 6.86
CA ASN A 21 -6.25 2.99 7.95
C ASN A 21 -4.84 2.46 7.65
N LYS A 22 -4.68 1.57 6.66
CA LYS A 22 -3.41 0.90 6.32
C LYS A 22 -2.81 0.11 7.48
N GLU A 23 -3.65 -0.45 8.34
CA GLU A 23 -3.26 -1.16 9.54
C GLU A 23 -3.79 -2.59 9.54
N TYR A 24 -3.02 -3.51 10.13
CA TYR A 24 -3.44 -4.88 10.39
C TYR A 24 -3.74 -5.09 11.87
N ILE A 25 -4.85 -5.79 12.14
CA ILE A 25 -5.28 -6.18 13.47
C ILE A 25 -5.25 -7.69 13.55
N LEU A 26 -4.55 -8.20 14.56
CA LEU A 26 -4.55 -9.63 14.87
C LEU A 26 -5.95 -10.06 15.30
N LEU A 27 -6.45 -11.12 14.68
CA LEU A 27 -7.71 -11.76 15.02
C LEU A 27 -7.46 -13.07 15.78
N PRO A 28 -7.73 -13.10 17.08
CA PRO A 28 -7.81 -14.34 17.84
C PRO A 28 -8.86 -15.30 17.25
N PRO A 29 -8.75 -16.63 17.48
CA PRO A 29 -9.67 -17.62 16.92
C PRO A 29 -11.14 -17.30 17.18
N LEU A 30 -11.50 -16.86 18.40
CA LEU A 30 -12.86 -16.49 18.76
C LEU A 30 -13.36 -15.26 17.97
N ALA A 31 -12.54 -14.20 17.89
CA ALA A 31 -12.87 -13.01 17.11
C ALA A 31 -13.11 -13.35 15.64
N ARG A 32 -12.27 -14.21 15.06
CA ARG A 32 -12.44 -14.70 13.69
C ARG A 32 -13.75 -15.45 13.50
N LYS A 33 -14.07 -16.41 14.38
CA LYS A 33 -15.33 -17.15 14.30
C LYS A 33 -16.52 -16.21 14.33
N ILE A 34 -16.54 -15.27 15.28
CA ILE A 34 -17.60 -14.27 15.41
C ILE A 34 -17.74 -13.44 14.12
N ILE A 35 -16.62 -12.94 13.59
CA ILE A 35 -16.60 -12.18 12.33
C ILE A 35 -17.19 -13.01 11.18
N MET A 36 -16.76 -14.27 11.02
CA MET A 36 -17.25 -15.14 9.94
C MET A 36 -18.76 -15.42 10.07
N LEU A 37 -19.27 -15.60 11.30
CA LEU A 37 -20.71 -15.77 11.54
C LEU A 37 -21.49 -14.51 11.19
N LEU A 38 -21.01 -13.33 11.60
CA LEU A 38 -21.63 -12.05 11.25
C LEU A 38 -21.63 -11.82 9.73
N GLU A 39 -20.54 -12.14 9.04
CA GLU A 39 -20.44 -12.05 7.57
C GLU A 39 -21.35 -13.05 6.83
N SER A 40 -21.66 -14.19 7.46
CA SER A 40 -22.66 -15.14 6.93
C SER A 40 -24.12 -14.70 7.13
N GLY A 41 -24.35 -13.54 7.75
CA GLY A 41 -25.68 -12.95 7.96
C GLY A 41 -26.33 -13.30 9.30
N ILE A 42 -25.61 -13.94 10.23
CA ILE A 42 -26.13 -14.20 11.58
C ILE A 42 -26.17 -12.89 12.35
N LYS A 43 -27.33 -12.58 12.94
CA LYS A 43 -27.50 -11.39 13.77
C LYS A 43 -26.73 -11.52 15.07
N THR A 44 -26.26 -10.38 15.57
CA THR A 44 -25.54 -10.27 16.85
C THR A 44 -26.32 -10.88 18.02
N GLU A 45 -27.64 -10.76 18.01
CA GLU A 45 -28.59 -11.29 18.99
C GLU A 45 -28.73 -12.83 18.96
N ASP A 46 -28.37 -13.47 17.84
CA ASP A 46 -28.51 -14.91 17.66
C ASP A 46 -27.16 -15.63 17.70
N ILE A 47 -26.06 -14.88 17.88
CA ILE A 47 -24.72 -15.42 17.74
C ILE A 47 -24.37 -16.43 18.85
N TRP A 48 -24.90 -16.25 20.05
CA TRP A 48 -24.67 -17.17 21.17
C TRP A 48 -25.40 -18.50 21.02
N LYS A 49 -26.33 -18.62 20.06
CA LYS A 49 -27.04 -19.87 19.76
C LYS A 49 -26.26 -20.75 18.78
N GLN A 50 -25.16 -20.25 18.24
CA GLN A 50 -24.38 -20.94 17.21
C GLN A 50 -23.49 -22.02 17.81
N LYS A 51 -23.51 -23.20 17.19
CA LYS A 51 -22.78 -24.38 17.66
C LYS A 51 -21.26 -24.16 17.69
N GLU A 52 -20.75 -23.31 16.80
CA GLU A 52 -19.35 -22.93 16.67
C GLU A 52 -18.81 -22.20 17.91
N LEU A 53 -19.71 -21.61 18.70
CA LEU A 53 -19.40 -20.83 19.91
C LEU A 53 -19.85 -21.54 21.21
N GLU A 54 -20.36 -22.77 21.14
CA GLU A 54 -20.90 -23.52 22.30
C GLU A 54 -19.87 -23.69 23.43
N ARG A 55 -18.58 -23.75 23.10
CA ARG A 55 -17.47 -23.90 24.06
C ARG A 55 -16.95 -22.58 24.64
N GLU A 56 -17.42 -21.45 24.14
CA GLU A 56 -16.91 -20.12 24.47
C GLU A 56 -17.79 -19.49 25.56
N THR A 57 -17.21 -18.68 26.44
CA THR A 57 -18.01 -18.04 27.48
C THR A 57 -18.83 -16.88 26.91
N LYS A 58 -20.01 -16.63 27.49
CA LYS A 58 -20.84 -15.47 27.10
C LYS A 58 -20.09 -14.14 27.29
N ALA A 59 -19.23 -14.05 28.30
CA ALA A 59 -18.42 -12.86 28.56
C ALA A 59 -17.39 -12.62 27.46
N ASP A 60 -16.69 -13.66 27.00
CA ASP A 60 -15.70 -13.54 25.92
C ASP A 60 -16.36 -13.19 24.59
N ILE A 61 -17.50 -13.81 24.28
CA ILE A 61 -18.29 -13.48 23.09
C ILE A 61 -18.69 -12.01 23.12
N LEU A 62 -19.25 -11.54 24.26
CA LEU A 62 -19.68 -10.15 24.42
C LEU A 62 -18.51 -9.16 24.29
N TYR A 63 -17.34 -9.49 24.87
CA TYR A 63 -16.13 -8.68 24.72
C TYR A 63 -15.75 -8.49 23.24
N TYR A 64 -15.71 -9.57 22.46
CA TYR A 64 -15.34 -9.49 21.05
C TYR A 64 -16.41 -8.81 20.20
N LEU A 65 -17.70 -8.97 20.53
CA LEU A 65 -18.78 -8.23 19.88
C LEU A 65 -18.60 -6.71 20.05
N HIS A 66 -18.38 -6.25 21.29
CA HIS A 66 -18.11 -4.83 21.55
C HIS A 66 -16.83 -4.35 20.87
N LYS A 67 -15.78 -5.17 20.84
CA LYS A 67 -14.55 -4.83 20.12
C LYS A 67 -14.78 -4.66 18.62
N ILE A 68 -15.55 -5.55 18.00
CA ILE A 68 -15.89 -5.45 16.57
C ILE A 68 -16.74 -4.22 16.28
N GLU A 69 -17.72 -3.94 17.13
CA GLU A 69 -18.57 -2.74 17.02
C GLU A 69 -17.74 -1.46 17.15
N TYR A 70 -16.82 -1.40 18.11
CA TYR A 70 -15.89 -0.28 18.24
C TYR A 70 -15.07 -0.09 16.96
N LEU A 71 -14.50 -1.17 16.41
CA LEU A 71 -13.70 -1.10 15.18
C LEU A 71 -14.52 -0.66 13.95
N LYS A 72 -15.80 -1.04 13.88
CA LYS A 72 -16.76 -0.52 12.88
C LYS A 72 -16.94 0.99 13.03
N ASN A 73 -17.20 1.46 14.24
CA ASN A 73 -17.40 2.88 14.52
C ASN A 73 -16.14 3.72 14.27
N GLN A 74 -14.95 3.14 14.36
CA GLN A 74 -13.68 3.79 14.01
C GLN A 74 -13.31 3.66 12.53
N HIS A 75 -14.23 3.24 11.65
CA HIS A 75 -14.03 3.10 10.20
C HIS A 75 -12.91 2.11 9.82
N PHE A 76 -12.52 1.22 10.73
CA PHE A 76 -11.67 0.09 10.35
C PHE A 76 -12.49 -0.96 9.57
N TRP A 77 -13.81 -1.01 9.80
CA TRP A 77 -14.75 -1.90 9.12
C TRP A 77 -15.86 -1.07 8.46
N SER A 78 -15.87 -1.02 7.13
CA SER A 78 -16.99 -0.47 6.35
C SER A 78 -17.27 -1.32 5.11
N GLU A 79 -18.57 -1.52 4.82
CA GLU A 79 -19.02 -2.20 3.59
C GLU A 79 -18.79 -1.33 2.36
N GLU A 80 -18.82 -0.01 2.55
CA GLU A 80 -18.57 0.95 1.50
C GLU A 80 -17.16 1.52 1.63
N PRO A 81 -16.39 1.57 0.53
CA PRO A 81 -15.21 2.42 0.52
C PRO A 81 -15.71 3.86 0.63
N GLU A 82 -15.20 4.64 1.60
CA GLU A 82 -15.57 6.07 1.74
C GLU A 82 -15.24 6.88 0.48
N ILE A 83 -14.40 6.33 -0.40
CA ILE A 83 -13.91 6.99 -1.59
C ILE A 83 -13.99 5.95 -2.70
N GLU A 84 -14.84 6.19 -3.71
CA GLU A 84 -14.65 5.53 -5.00
C GLU A 84 -13.19 5.77 -5.37
N THR A 85 -12.42 4.69 -5.53
CA THR A 85 -11.08 4.75 -6.11
C THR A 85 -11.22 5.23 -7.54
N THR A 86 -11.39 6.54 -7.69
CA THR A 86 -11.15 7.25 -8.93
C THR A 86 -9.65 7.19 -9.09
N PHE A 87 -9.20 6.47 -10.12
CA PHE A 87 -7.85 6.69 -10.61
C PHE A 87 -7.82 8.16 -11.00
N GLY A 88 -7.19 8.99 -10.16
CA GLY A 88 -7.14 10.43 -10.38
C GLY A 88 -6.61 10.68 -11.79
N GLN A 89 -7.38 11.42 -12.59
CA GLN A 89 -6.90 11.84 -13.90
C GLN A 89 -5.70 12.76 -13.70
N LEU A 90 -4.59 12.46 -14.35
CA LEU A 90 -3.42 13.34 -14.35
C LEU A 90 -3.79 14.63 -15.09
N THR A 91 -3.85 15.75 -14.37
CA THR A 91 -4.02 17.07 -14.99
C THR A 91 -2.67 17.74 -15.21
N ALA A 92 -2.63 18.71 -16.13
CA ALA A 92 -1.42 19.48 -16.39
C ALA A 92 -0.94 20.25 -15.16
N GLU A 93 -1.87 20.76 -14.36
CA GLU A 93 -1.60 21.49 -13.11
C GLU A 93 -0.95 20.57 -12.08
N MET A 94 -1.41 19.32 -11.96
CA MET A 94 -0.79 18.33 -11.07
C MET A 94 0.66 18.07 -11.47
N ILE A 95 0.92 17.87 -12.76
CA ILE A 95 2.28 17.64 -13.29
C ILE A 95 3.17 18.85 -12.99
N GLN A 96 2.68 20.05 -13.27
CA GLN A 96 3.41 21.29 -12.99
C GLN A 96 3.75 21.43 -11.51
N GLN A 97 2.77 21.21 -10.61
CA GLN A 97 3.00 21.25 -9.17
C GLN A 97 4.02 20.22 -8.71
N GLN A 98 4.03 19.01 -9.26
CA GLN A 98 5.04 18.00 -8.92
C GLN A 98 6.44 18.39 -9.41
N LEU A 99 6.56 18.99 -10.59
CA LEU A 99 7.85 19.46 -11.12
C LEU A 99 8.40 20.64 -10.32
N GLU A 100 7.55 21.60 -9.94
CA GLU A 100 7.92 22.77 -9.13
C GLU A 100 8.30 22.39 -7.69
N ASN A 101 7.84 21.24 -7.19
CA ASN A 101 8.13 20.73 -5.85
C ASN A 101 9.02 19.49 -5.87
N LEU A 102 9.77 19.27 -6.96
CA LEU A 102 10.65 18.12 -7.10
C LEU A 102 11.69 18.13 -5.97
N LYS A 103 11.70 17.08 -5.14
CA LYS A 103 12.62 16.97 -4.00
C LYS A 103 13.98 16.39 -4.39
N VAL A 104 13.99 15.46 -5.34
CA VAL A 104 15.16 14.69 -5.76
C VAL A 104 15.21 14.65 -7.27
N LEU A 105 16.36 15.02 -7.83
CA LEU A 105 16.67 14.86 -9.24
C LEU A 105 17.86 13.90 -9.36
N THR A 106 17.67 12.78 -10.06
CA THR A 106 18.73 11.79 -10.30
C THR A 106 19.14 11.83 -11.77
N PHE A 107 20.42 12.05 -12.03
CA PHE A 107 20.99 11.89 -13.37
C PHE A 107 21.69 10.54 -13.48
N GLU A 108 21.32 9.75 -14.48
CA GLU A 108 22.17 8.68 -15.00
C GLU A 108 23.28 9.33 -15.82
N VAL A 109 24.46 9.47 -15.23
CA VAL A 109 25.57 10.22 -15.85
C VAL A 109 26.30 9.41 -16.92
N THR A 110 26.08 8.10 -16.92
CA THR A 110 26.57 7.15 -17.93
C THR A 110 25.72 5.89 -17.87
N ASP A 111 25.51 5.25 -19.02
CA ASP A 111 24.92 3.90 -19.09
C ASP A 111 26.02 2.82 -19.14
N LYS A 112 27.30 3.21 -19.05
CA LYS A 112 28.43 2.28 -19.00
C LYS A 112 28.49 1.60 -17.65
N CYS A 113 28.60 0.28 -17.64
CA CYS A 113 28.89 -0.48 -16.44
C CYS A 113 29.86 -1.61 -16.76
N ASN A 114 30.86 -1.81 -15.90
CA ASN A 114 31.83 -2.90 -16.03
C ASN A 114 31.37 -4.19 -15.33
N LEU A 115 30.13 -4.23 -14.84
CA LEU A 115 29.51 -5.38 -14.21
C LEU A 115 28.33 -5.89 -15.05
N ASN A 116 28.01 -7.17 -14.87
CA ASN A 116 26.86 -7.84 -15.48
C ASN A 116 25.93 -8.42 -14.41
N CYS A 117 25.48 -7.57 -13.50
CA CYS A 117 24.67 -7.99 -12.35
C CYS A 117 23.30 -8.53 -12.82
N LYS A 118 22.96 -9.75 -12.39
CA LYS A 118 21.70 -10.41 -12.78
C LYS A 118 20.46 -9.56 -12.43
N TYR A 119 20.45 -8.97 -11.24
CA TYR A 119 19.35 -8.15 -10.71
C TYR A 119 19.50 -6.65 -11.01
N CYS A 120 20.40 -6.26 -11.91
CA CYS A 120 20.41 -4.88 -12.42
C CYS A 120 19.13 -4.62 -13.22
N THR A 121 18.63 -3.38 -13.22
CA THR A 121 17.52 -2.95 -14.09
C THR A 121 17.81 -3.20 -15.58
N TYR A 122 19.08 -3.12 -15.97
CA TYR A 122 19.61 -3.48 -17.30
C TYR A 122 20.08 -4.94 -17.41
N GLY A 123 19.77 -5.77 -16.41
CA GLY A 123 20.15 -7.18 -16.32
C GLY A 123 19.09 -8.10 -16.92
N GLN A 124 19.19 -9.40 -16.61
CA GLN A 124 18.36 -10.45 -17.24
C GLN A 124 16.95 -10.55 -16.66
N VAL A 125 16.69 -9.97 -15.49
CA VAL A 125 15.47 -10.24 -14.70
C VAL A 125 14.41 -9.17 -14.91
N TYR A 126 14.76 -8.02 -15.50
CA TYR A 126 13.87 -6.90 -15.74
C TYR A 126 13.72 -6.63 -17.24
N GLN A 127 12.54 -6.18 -17.67
CA GLN A 127 12.21 -5.84 -19.07
C GLN A 127 11.87 -4.35 -19.19
N GLY A 128 11.82 -3.83 -20.42
CA GLY A 128 11.40 -2.45 -20.70
C GLY A 128 12.46 -1.39 -20.46
N HIS A 129 13.73 -1.80 -20.33
CA HIS A 129 14.87 -0.89 -20.32
C HIS A 129 15.38 -0.67 -21.75
N ASP A 130 15.92 0.52 -22.02
CA ASP A 130 16.64 0.78 -23.26
C ASP A 130 17.97 0.01 -23.29
N GLU A 131 18.39 -0.38 -24.50
CA GLU A 131 19.71 -1.01 -24.68
C GLU A 131 20.83 -0.03 -24.30
N ARG A 132 21.76 -0.48 -23.45
CA ARG A 132 22.95 0.32 -23.10
C ARG A 132 23.80 0.58 -24.34
N GLN A 133 24.00 1.85 -24.64
CA GLN A 133 24.77 2.35 -25.78
C GLN A 133 26.22 2.69 -25.42
N GLY A 134 26.59 2.62 -24.13
CA GLY A 134 27.93 2.94 -23.65
C GLY A 134 28.26 4.43 -23.80
N LYS A 135 27.30 5.30 -23.50
CA LYS A 135 27.37 6.76 -23.62
C LYS A 135 27.35 7.41 -22.24
N ASN A 136 28.02 8.55 -22.17
CA ASN A 136 27.90 9.45 -21.02
C ASN A 136 26.78 10.45 -21.28
N LEU A 137 26.14 10.92 -20.22
CA LEU A 137 25.23 12.04 -20.27
C LEU A 137 25.97 13.29 -20.75
N ASP A 138 25.41 13.95 -21.75
CA ASP A 138 25.92 15.25 -22.21
C ASP A 138 25.71 16.30 -21.10
N PHE A 139 26.79 16.98 -20.71
CA PHE A 139 26.75 17.99 -19.67
C PHE A 139 25.78 19.14 -19.99
N SER A 140 25.62 19.49 -21.26
CA SER A 140 24.67 20.53 -21.69
C SER A 140 23.22 20.14 -21.38
N ILE A 141 22.87 18.85 -21.49
CA ILE A 141 21.55 18.33 -21.14
C ILE A 141 21.32 18.50 -19.64
N ALA A 142 22.26 18.03 -18.82
CA ALA A 142 22.19 18.14 -17.37
C ALA A 142 22.06 19.61 -16.93
N ARG A 143 22.89 20.49 -17.49
CA ARG A 143 22.88 21.94 -17.21
C ARG A 143 21.55 22.58 -17.62
N ASN A 144 21.02 22.25 -18.80
CA ASN A 144 19.75 22.79 -19.27
C ASN A 144 18.60 22.36 -18.37
N MET A 145 18.59 21.11 -17.92
CA MET A 145 17.60 20.58 -16.98
C MET A 145 17.68 21.30 -15.62
N LEU A 146 18.89 21.43 -15.08
CA LEU A 146 19.14 22.18 -13.84
C LEU A 146 18.74 23.66 -13.94
N ASN A 147 18.97 24.32 -15.09
CA ASN A 147 18.55 25.72 -15.28
C ASN A 147 17.03 25.88 -15.32
N ARG A 148 16.30 24.86 -15.78
CA ARG A 148 14.83 24.85 -15.81
C ARG A 148 14.25 24.58 -14.42
N ILE A 149 14.82 23.64 -13.67
CA ILE A 149 14.33 23.23 -12.33
C ILE A 149 14.90 24.09 -11.20
N GLY A 150 16.10 24.64 -11.33
CA GLY A 150 16.78 25.47 -10.32
C GLY A 150 16.13 26.80 -10.01
N LYS A 151 15.04 27.15 -10.69
CA LYS A 151 14.18 28.29 -10.35
C LYS A 151 13.12 27.92 -9.29
N SER A 152 12.81 26.64 -9.14
CA SER A 152 12.01 26.10 -8.03
C SER A 152 12.91 25.77 -6.84
N LYS A 153 12.36 25.87 -5.62
CA LYS A 153 13.08 25.79 -4.33
C LYS A 153 14.01 24.54 -4.24
N GLY A 154 15.06 24.66 -3.43
CA GLY A 154 16.18 23.70 -3.36
C GLY A 154 15.79 22.22 -3.37
N PHE A 155 16.46 21.45 -4.21
CA PHE A 155 16.31 20.00 -4.38
C PHE A 155 17.63 19.29 -4.13
N PHE A 156 17.56 18.00 -3.79
CA PHE A 156 18.74 17.15 -3.69
C PHE A 156 19.12 16.61 -5.08
N LEU A 157 20.38 16.81 -5.45
CA LEU A 157 20.96 16.31 -6.69
C LEU A 157 21.67 14.98 -6.41
N ILE A 158 21.27 13.91 -7.10
CA ILE A 158 21.92 12.61 -7.06
C ILE A 158 22.54 12.32 -8.43
N LEU A 159 23.80 11.92 -8.43
CA LEU A 159 24.49 11.44 -9.62
C LEU A 159 24.60 9.92 -9.52
N HIS A 160 24.01 9.21 -10.49
CA HIS A 160 24.11 7.75 -10.59
C HIS A 160 25.11 7.41 -11.69
N PHE A 161 26.10 6.59 -11.32
CA PHE A 161 27.19 6.10 -12.18
C PHE A 161 27.07 4.60 -12.38
#